data_AF-A0A1U7IAF3-F1
#
_entry.id   AF-A0A1U7IAF3-F1
#
_cell.length_a   1.000
_cell.length_b   1.000
_cell.length_c   1.000
_cell.angle_alpha   90.00
_cell.angle_beta   90.00
_cell.angle_gamma   90.00
#
_symmetry.space_group_name_H-M   'P 1'
#
loop_
_entity.id
_entity.type
_entity.pdbx_description
1 polymer ?
#
loop_
_entity_poly.entity_id
_entity_poly.type
_entity_poly.pdbx_seq_one_letter_code
_entity_poly.pdbx_strand_id
1 'polypeptide(L)'
;MSYLVCSGTIILISALSAIAFPFTTYTTTLATFGIAHVAIELRYIDSRFYQNFGTNIELRLVQLVLAIAFLRCCSIFGLIGVELAYLLELFCGVGLVLLATHHLFQHNWRLGMFGFAVSCLLGIGIIKDPIATLVILAILHNLTPIGFILERQSSKYIRTLLICGFVFGLMPLLIILLRSLPIANLPLETTPNYLSAFVAPAWQKLSIVYPLFCAATFLQCMHYAAVIGLFSQWTYPNSKTLLPWGSSKYFYCLLGVISVSFLIAFQHSFVLTRAFYGIVAGIHAWLEIPLLLLLPLQAIKQNTATVGSEISTEG
;
A
#
# COMPACT_ATOMS: atom_id res chain seq x y z
N MET A 1 -4.89 1.71 28.55
CA MET A 1 -5.54 3.01 28.30
C MET A 1 -4.71 3.90 27.38
N SER A 2 -3.37 3.91 27.49
CA SER A 2 -2.45 4.72 26.66
C SER A 2 -2.56 4.49 25.14
N TYR A 3 -2.55 3.24 24.66
CA TYR A 3 -2.58 2.96 23.21
C TYR A 3 -3.87 3.42 22.51
N LEU A 4 -5.03 3.24 23.14
CA LEU A 4 -6.32 3.66 22.56
C LEU A 4 -6.42 5.18 22.44
N VAL A 5 -5.93 5.92 23.45
CA VAL A 5 -5.89 7.38 23.43
C VAL A 5 -4.94 7.87 22.34
N CYS A 6 -3.72 7.31 22.27
CA CYS A 6 -2.77 7.65 21.22
C CYS A 6 -3.33 7.37 19.81
N SER A 7 -4.00 6.23 19.60
CA SER A 7 -4.60 5.90 18.30
C SER A 7 -5.73 6.84 17.92
N GLY A 8 -6.64 7.17 18.85
CA GLY A 8 -7.72 8.13 18.61
C GLY A 8 -7.20 9.52 18.27
N THR A 9 -6.16 9.98 18.98
CA THR A 9 -5.49 11.26 18.71
C THR A 9 -4.85 11.29 17.33
N ILE A 10 -4.14 10.23 16.92
CA ILE A 10 -3.52 10.15 15.58
C ILE A 10 -4.60 10.23 14.49
N ILE A 11 -5.70 9.50 14.62
CA ILE A 11 -6.82 9.52 13.67
C ILE A 11 -7.39 10.94 13.57
N LEU A 12 -7.71 11.56 14.70
CA LEU A 12 -8.32 12.89 14.73
C LEU A 12 -7.39 13.95 14.13
N ILE A 13 -6.12 14.00 14.55
CA ILE A 13 -5.14 14.95 14.04
C ILE A 13 -4.92 14.76 12.54
N SER A 14 -4.81 13.51 12.08
CA SER A 14 -4.63 13.22 10.66
C SER A 14 -5.86 13.64 9.84
N ALA A 15 -7.08 13.40 10.34
CA ALA A 15 -8.30 13.83 9.68
C ALA A 15 -8.40 15.35 9.60
N LEU A 16 -8.15 16.06 10.71
CA LEU A 16 -8.17 17.52 10.75
C LEU A 16 -7.09 18.12 9.83
N SER A 17 -5.88 17.55 9.82
CA SER A 17 -4.78 18.02 8.97
C SER A 17 -5.05 17.75 7.49
N ALA A 18 -5.54 16.56 7.15
CA ALA A 18 -5.91 16.20 5.78
C ALA A 18 -7.11 17.02 5.27
N ILE A 19 -8.03 17.42 6.16
CA ILE A 19 -9.07 18.38 5.82
C ILE A 19 -8.44 19.75 5.61
N ALA A 20 -7.79 20.33 6.62
CA ALA A 20 -7.39 21.74 6.63
C ALA A 20 -6.22 22.07 5.68
N PHE A 21 -5.23 21.18 5.59
CA PHE A 21 -3.97 21.37 4.86
C PHE A 21 -3.58 20.08 4.10
N PRO A 22 -4.40 19.62 3.13
CA PRO A 22 -4.18 18.33 2.47
C PRO A 22 -2.83 18.24 1.75
N PHE A 23 -2.38 19.30 1.06
CA PHE A 23 -1.11 19.23 0.32
C PHE A 23 0.07 19.26 1.28
N THR A 24 0.07 20.15 2.27
CA THR A 24 1.11 20.17 3.30
C THR A 24 1.17 18.83 4.05
N THR A 25 0.01 18.25 4.41
CA THR A 25 -0.05 16.95 5.10
C THR A 25 0.48 15.83 4.21
N TYR A 26 0.02 15.74 2.95
CA TYR A 26 0.47 14.75 1.99
C TYR A 26 1.99 14.82 1.77
N THR A 27 2.51 16.02 1.47
CA THR A 27 3.92 16.23 1.14
C THR A 27 4.82 16.00 2.36
N THR A 28 4.44 16.52 3.53
CA THR A 28 5.22 16.36 4.76
C THR A 28 5.27 14.89 5.17
N THR A 29 4.12 14.21 5.23
CA THR A 29 4.09 12.79 5.63
C THR A 29 4.84 11.91 4.63
N LEU A 30 4.72 12.19 3.33
CA LEU A 30 5.49 11.50 2.30
C LEU A 30 6.99 11.71 2.48
N ALA A 31 7.42 12.94 2.75
CA ALA A 31 8.83 13.28 2.92
C ALA A 31 9.43 12.67 4.20
N THR A 32 8.68 12.63 5.30
CA THR A 32 9.18 12.11 6.59
C THR A 32 9.06 10.60 6.71
N PHE A 33 7.96 10.03 6.22
CA PHE A 33 7.57 8.64 6.46
C PHE A 33 7.51 7.77 5.19
N GLY A 34 7.64 8.37 4.01
CA GLY A 34 7.61 7.66 2.72
C GLY A 34 8.64 6.53 2.66
N ILE A 35 9.93 6.82 2.77
CA ILE A 35 10.90 5.72 2.70
C ILE A 35 10.83 4.76 3.90
N ALA A 36 10.42 5.28 5.07
CA ALA A 36 10.29 4.53 6.30
C ALA A 36 9.23 3.42 6.20
N HIS A 37 8.02 3.77 5.74
CA HIS A 37 6.95 2.76 5.64
C HIS A 37 7.34 1.67 4.64
N VAL A 38 7.86 2.02 3.44
CA VAL A 38 8.21 1.01 2.44
C VAL A 38 9.21 -0.01 2.99
N ALA A 39 10.27 0.46 3.65
CA ALA A 39 11.28 -0.45 4.19
C ALA A 39 10.73 -1.34 5.30
N ILE A 40 9.91 -0.79 6.20
CA ILE A 40 9.28 -1.55 7.30
C ILE A 40 8.30 -2.59 6.75
N GLU A 41 7.49 -2.22 5.76
CA GLU A 41 6.52 -3.10 5.13
C GLU A 41 7.19 -4.23 4.36
N LEU A 42 8.20 -3.93 3.54
CA LEU A 42 8.98 -4.96 2.85
C LEU A 42 9.66 -5.91 3.83
N ARG A 43 10.19 -5.40 4.94
CA ARG A 43 10.78 -6.23 6.00
C ARG A 43 9.74 -7.12 6.68
N TYR A 44 8.55 -6.57 6.95
CA TYR A 44 7.43 -7.35 7.48
C TYR A 44 7.02 -8.45 6.50
N ILE A 45 6.79 -8.09 5.23
CA ILE A 45 6.39 -9.02 4.17
C ILE A 45 7.40 -10.15 4.01
N ASP A 46 8.69 -9.83 3.92
CA ASP A 46 9.76 -10.82 3.79
C ASP A 46 9.77 -11.78 4.99
N SER A 47 9.74 -11.23 6.21
CA SER A 47 9.71 -12.04 7.44
C SER A 47 8.47 -12.94 7.58
N ARG A 48 7.34 -12.52 7.01
CA ARG A 48 6.04 -13.21 7.17
C ARG A 48 5.75 -14.19 6.04
N PHE A 49 6.16 -13.89 4.82
CA PHE A 49 5.67 -14.56 3.62
C PHE A 49 6.73 -15.31 2.82
N TYR A 50 8.02 -15.12 3.08
CA TYR A 50 9.11 -15.75 2.30
C TYR A 50 9.07 -17.28 2.24
N GLN A 51 8.41 -17.96 3.18
CA GLN A 51 8.38 -19.43 3.19
C GLN A 51 7.04 -20.04 2.74
N ASN A 52 6.09 -19.22 2.31
CA ASN A 52 4.70 -19.66 2.19
C ASN A 52 4.31 -20.10 0.77
N PHE A 53 5.05 -19.68 -0.27
CA PHE A 53 4.61 -19.83 -1.67
C PHE A 53 5.57 -20.65 -2.54
N GLY A 54 6.80 -20.86 -2.08
CA GLY A 54 7.79 -21.67 -2.76
C GLY A 54 8.65 -20.83 -3.72
N THR A 55 9.92 -21.22 -3.83
CA THR A 55 10.99 -20.42 -4.42
C THR A 55 10.73 -20.00 -5.87
N ASN A 56 9.99 -20.80 -6.66
CA ASN A 56 9.70 -20.47 -8.06
C ASN A 56 8.74 -19.28 -8.19
N ILE A 57 7.67 -19.24 -7.38
CA ILE A 57 6.70 -18.14 -7.42
C ILE A 57 7.34 -16.88 -6.88
N GLU A 58 8.05 -16.98 -5.76
CA GLU A 58 8.80 -15.87 -5.15
C GLU A 58 9.78 -15.24 -6.14
N LEU A 59 10.58 -16.06 -6.86
CA LEU A 59 11.52 -15.56 -7.86
C LEU A 59 10.81 -14.81 -9.00
N ARG A 60 9.70 -15.34 -9.51
CA ARG A 60 8.93 -14.69 -10.59
C ARG A 60 8.27 -13.39 -10.14
N LEU A 61 7.76 -13.34 -8.91
CA LEU A 61 7.24 -12.10 -8.30
C LEU A 61 8.35 -11.05 -8.23
N VAL A 62 9.54 -11.42 -7.71
CA VAL A 62 10.69 -10.52 -7.63
C VAL A 62 11.13 -10.03 -9.01
N GLN A 63 11.19 -10.91 -10.01
CA GLN A 63 11.57 -10.54 -11.38
C GLN A 63 10.62 -9.48 -11.98
N LEU A 64 9.31 -9.68 -11.86
CA LEU A 64 8.32 -8.74 -12.37
C LEU A 64 8.35 -7.39 -11.63
N VAL A 65 8.54 -7.42 -10.31
CA VAL A 65 8.67 -6.20 -9.50
C VAL A 65 9.97 -5.43 -9.83
N LEU A 66 11.08 -6.13 -10.06
CA LEU A 66 12.33 -5.52 -10.54
C LEU A 66 12.18 -4.94 -11.95
N ALA A 67 11.41 -5.58 -12.83
CA ALA A 67 11.09 -5.03 -14.15
C ALA A 67 10.35 -3.70 -14.02
N ILE A 68 9.37 -3.59 -13.10
CA ILE A 68 8.66 -2.32 -12.82
C ILE A 68 9.63 -1.24 -12.33
N ALA A 69 10.52 -1.59 -11.38
CA ALA A 69 11.53 -0.66 -10.89
C ALA A 69 12.45 -0.16 -12.01
N PHE A 70 12.89 -1.07 -12.88
CA PHE A 70 13.72 -0.75 -14.05
C PHE A 70 13.00 0.18 -15.04
N LEU A 71 11.72 -0.08 -15.34
CA LEU A 71 10.90 0.77 -16.21
C LEU A 71 10.77 2.19 -15.65
N ARG A 72 10.54 2.32 -14.33
CA ARG A 72 10.50 3.63 -13.66
C ARG A 72 11.84 4.36 -13.74
N CYS A 73 12.96 3.66 -13.52
CA CYS A 73 14.29 4.24 -13.73
C CYS A 73 14.46 4.75 -15.16
N CYS A 74 14.14 3.93 -16.17
CA CYS A 74 14.24 4.31 -17.57
C CYS A 74 13.41 5.56 -17.90
N SER A 75 12.20 5.66 -17.34
CA SER A 75 11.34 6.84 -17.50
C SER A 75 11.94 8.09 -16.85
N ILE A 76 12.49 7.98 -15.65
CA ILE A 76 13.11 9.11 -14.92
C ILE A 76 14.32 9.65 -15.68
N PHE A 77 15.14 8.77 -16.27
CA PHE A 77 16.29 9.16 -17.08
C PHE A 77 15.95 9.52 -18.54
N GLY A 78 14.65 9.54 -18.90
CA GLY A 78 14.20 9.93 -20.25
C GLY A 78 14.51 8.91 -21.35
N LEU A 79 14.85 7.67 -20.99
CA LEU A 79 15.14 6.60 -21.97
C LEU A 79 13.86 6.09 -22.65
N ILE A 80 12.72 6.16 -21.95
CA ILE A 80 11.39 5.85 -22.50
C ILE A 80 10.39 6.94 -22.09
N GLY A 81 9.37 7.15 -22.91
CA GLY A 81 8.28 8.08 -22.59
C GLY A 81 7.48 7.62 -21.37
N VAL A 82 7.01 8.59 -20.57
CA VAL A 82 6.27 8.36 -19.32
C VAL A 82 5.01 7.51 -19.54
N GLU A 83 4.27 7.77 -20.62
CA GLU A 83 3.06 7.01 -20.96
C GLU A 83 3.35 5.54 -21.25
N LEU A 84 4.41 5.27 -22.02
CA LEU A 84 4.84 3.91 -22.32
C LEU A 84 5.33 3.20 -21.05
N ALA A 85 6.07 3.89 -20.17
CA ALA A 85 6.52 3.34 -18.90
C ALA A 85 5.34 2.93 -18.02
N TYR A 86 4.31 3.78 -17.89
CA TYR A 86 3.08 3.47 -17.14
C TYR A 86 2.33 2.28 -17.72
N LEU A 87 2.21 2.21 -19.05
CA LEU A 87 1.56 1.09 -19.71
C LEU A 87 2.30 -0.24 -19.47
N LEU A 88 3.63 -0.24 -19.63
CA LEU A 88 4.46 -1.42 -19.39
C LEU A 88 4.45 -1.84 -17.91
N GLU A 89 4.49 -0.89 -16.99
CA GLU A 89 4.36 -1.14 -15.55
C GLU A 89 3.03 -1.83 -15.24
N LEU A 90 1.92 -1.32 -15.79
CA LEU A 90 0.59 -1.91 -15.61
C LEU A 90 0.51 -3.33 -16.18
N PHE A 91 1.16 -3.61 -17.32
CA PHE A 91 1.26 -4.97 -17.86
C PHE A 91 2.05 -5.90 -16.94
N CYS A 92 3.16 -5.44 -16.35
CA CYS A 92 3.86 -6.20 -15.32
C CYS A 92 2.96 -6.45 -14.10
N GLY A 93 2.17 -5.44 -13.69
CA GLY A 93 1.14 -5.54 -12.66
C GLY A 93 0.10 -6.63 -12.94
N VAL A 94 -0.44 -6.68 -14.16
CA VAL A 94 -1.33 -7.77 -14.60
C VAL A 94 -0.62 -9.12 -14.53
N GLY A 95 0.64 -9.19 -14.97
CA GLY A 95 1.46 -10.40 -14.86
C GLY A 95 1.59 -10.92 -13.42
N LEU A 96 1.79 -10.01 -12.45
CA LEU A 96 1.83 -10.36 -11.02
C LEU A 96 0.51 -10.97 -10.54
N VAL A 97 -0.61 -10.33 -10.88
CA VAL A 97 -1.96 -10.81 -10.52
C VAL A 97 -2.25 -12.17 -11.18
N LEU A 98 -1.89 -12.35 -12.45
CA LEU A 98 -2.09 -13.60 -13.18
C LEU A 98 -1.23 -14.74 -12.61
N LEU A 99 -0.01 -14.45 -12.16
CA LEU A 99 0.84 -15.43 -11.50
C LEU A 99 0.20 -15.94 -10.19
N ALA A 100 -0.29 -15.02 -9.34
CA ALA A 100 -1.02 -15.38 -8.13
C ALA A 100 -2.31 -16.16 -8.47
N THR A 101 -3.05 -15.70 -9.47
CA THR A 101 -4.29 -16.34 -9.95
C THR A 101 -4.06 -17.77 -10.42
N HIS A 102 -3.00 -18.01 -11.19
CA HIS A 102 -2.62 -19.34 -11.64
C HIS A 102 -2.35 -20.27 -10.45
N HIS A 103 -1.59 -19.80 -9.46
CA HIS A 103 -1.33 -20.57 -8.26
C HIS A 103 -2.61 -20.86 -7.45
N LEU A 104 -3.54 -19.89 -7.39
CA LEU A 104 -4.85 -20.10 -6.77
C LEU A 104 -5.65 -21.18 -7.50
N PHE A 105 -5.70 -21.19 -8.84
CA PHE A 105 -6.41 -22.23 -9.60
C PHE A 105 -5.88 -23.65 -9.33
N GLN A 106 -4.58 -23.80 -9.10
CA GLN A 106 -3.97 -25.10 -8.77
C GLN A 106 -4.45 -25.65 -7.41
N HIS A 107 -4.91 -24.79 -6.50
CA HIS A 107 -5.28 -25.19 -5.13
C HIS A 107 -6.79 -25.05 -4.85
N ASN A 108 -7.44 -24.03 -5.42
CA ASN A 108 -8.84 -23.73 -5.21
C ASN A 108 -9.40 -22.90 -6.38
N TRP A 109 -10.23 -23.53 -7.21
CA TRP A 109 -10.79 -22.90 -8.41
C TRP A 109 -11.63 -21.65 -8.10
N ARG A 110 -12.31 -21.57 -6.95
CA ARG A 110 -13.14 -20.41 -6.59
C ARG A 110 -12.26 -19.19 -6.32
N LEU A 111 -11.15 -19.38 -5.60
CA LEU A 111 -10.14 -18.33 -5.40
C LEU A 111 -9.46 -17.96 -6.71
N GLY A 112 -9.19 -18.95 -7.57
CA GLY A 112 -8.70 -18.72 -8.94
C GLY A 112 -9.65 -17.83 -9.75
N MET A 113 -10.95 -18.11 -9.74
CA MET A 113 -11.96 -17.27 -10.42
C MET A 113 -12.00 -15.84 -9.88
N PHE A 114 -11.82 -15.67 -8.57
CA PHE A 114 -11.70 -14.34 -7.97
C PHE A 114 -10.45 -13.60 -8.48
N GLY A 115 -9.28 -14.24 -8.47
CA GLY A 115 -8.05 -13.66 -9.03
C GLY A 115 -8.18 -13.32 -10.53
N PHE A 116 -8.88 -14.16 -11.29
CA PHE A 116 -9.17 -13.90 -12.70
C PHE A 116 -10.07 -12.67 -12.88
N ALA A 117 -11.11 -12.53 -12.06
CA ALA A 117 -11.97 -11.34 -12.07
C ALA A 117 -11.18 -10.06 -11.77
N VAL A 118 -10.26 -10.11 -10.79
CA VAL A 118 -9.35 -8.99 -10.48
C VAL A 118 -8.44 -8.66 -11.67
N SER A 119 -7.89 -9.68 -12.33
CA SER A 119 -7.06 -9.50 -13.55
C SER A 119 -7.85 -8.84 -14.69
N CYS A 120 -9.08 -9.29 -14.93
CA CYS A 120 -9.97 -8.71 -15.94
C CYS A 120 -10.33 -7.26 -15.62
N LEU A 121 -10.65 -6.95 -14.36
CA LEU A 121 -10.96 -5.59 -13.92
C LEU A 121 -9.77 -4.65 -14.14
N LEU A 122 -8.55 -5.10 -13.80
CA LEU A 122 -7.32 -4.36 -14.05
C LEU A 122 -7.10 -4.15 -15.54
N GLY A 123 -7.25 -5.19 -16.37
CA GLY A 123 -7.13 -5.10 -17.83
C GLY A 123 -8.12 -4.11 -18.45
N ILE A 124 -9.38 -4.10 -18.00
CA ILE A 124 -10.40 -3.13 -18.45
C ILE A 124 -9.97 -1.70 -18.08
N GLY A 125 -9.45 -1.50 -16.87
CA GLY A 125 -8.93 -0.20 -16.45
C GLY A 125 -7.81 0.29 -17.35
N ILE A 126 -6.82 -0.57 -17.61
CA ILE A 126 -5.66 -0.27 -18.46
C ILE A 126 -6.11 0.13 -19.89
N ILE A 127 -7.04 -0.62 -20.48
CA ILE A 127 -7.54 -0.33 -21.84
C ILE A 127 -8.30 1.00 -21.88
N LYS A 128 -9.06 1.34 -20.83
CA LYS A 128 -9.89 2.55 -20.80
C LYS A 128 -9.09 3.81 -20.48
N ASP A 129 -8.29 3.78 -19.42
CA ASP A 129 -7.48 4.91 -18.95
C ASP A 129 -6.35 4.40 -18.03
N PRO A 130 -5.12 4.20 -18.57
CA PRO A 130 -3.98 3.74 -17.79
C PRO A 130 -3.64 4.66 -16.61
N ILE A 131 -3.75 5.98 -16.80
CA ILE A 131 -3.36 6.97 -15.80
C ILE A 131 -4.37 6.97 -14.66
N ALA A 132 -5.67 7.01 -14.96
CA ALA A 132 -6.70 6.88 -13.95
C ALA A 132 -6.61 5.54 -13.22
N THR A 133 -6.27 4.45 -13.92
CA THR A 133 -6.06 3.14 -13.29
C THR A 133 -4.92 3.16 -12.28
N LEU A 134 -3.77 3.76 -12.61
CA LEU A 134 -2.68 3.94 -11.67
C LEU A 134 -3.08 4.82 -10.47
N VAL A 135 -3.84 5.90 -10.69
CA VAL A 135 -4.34 6.75 -9.58
C VAL A 135 -5.30 5.97 -8.68
N ILE A 136 -6.20 5.16 -9.23
CA ILE A 136 -7.11 4.32 -8.45
C ILE A 136 -6.32 3.30 -7.64
N LEU A 137 -5.36 2.60 -8.25
CA LEU A 137 -4.47 1.68 -7.54
C LEU A 137 -3.66 2.40 -6.46
N ALA A 138 -3.20 3.61 -6.73
CA ALA A 138 -2.53 4.48 -5.76
C ALA A 138 -3.48 4.98 -4.65
N ILE A 139 -4.79 4.92 -4.79
CA ILE A 139 -5.71 5.15 -3.66
C ILE A 139 -5.92 3.83 -2.91
N LEU A 140 -6.20 2.75 -3.66
CA LEU A 140 -6.48 1.42 -3.12
C LEU A 140 -5.31 0.81 -2.35
N HIS A 141 -4.05 1.11 -2.70
CA HIS A 141 -2.90 0.59 -1.94
C HIS A 141 -2.91 1.07 -0.48
N ASN A 142 -3.49 2.25 -0.18
CA ASN A 142 -3.60 2.70 1.21
C ASN A 142 -4.52 1.79 2.05
N LEU A 143 -5.31 0.92 1.40
CA LEU A 143 -6.18 -0.07 2.03
C LEU A 143 -5.50 -1.44 2.20
N THR A 144 -4.32 -1.67 1.62
CA THR A 144 -3.62 -2.96 1.71
C THR A 144 -3.32 -3.40 3.15
N PRO A 145 -3.05 -2.50 4.13
CA PRO A 145 -2.80 -2.94 5.50
C PRO A 145 -4.00 -3.67 6.11
N ILE A 146 -5.24 -3.39 5.67
CA ILE A 146 -6.44 -4.06 6.17
C ILE A 146 -6.33 -5.58 5.98
N GLY A 147 -5.89 -6.03 4.81
CA GLY A 147 -5.77 -7.44 4.50
C GLY A 147 -4.76 -8.14 5.42
N PHE A 148 -3.58 -7.53 5.60
CA PHE A 148 -2.54 -8.06 6.47
C PHE A 148 -2.93 -8.00 7.97
N ILE A 149 -3.59 -6.94 8.41
CA ILE A 149 -4.10 -6.81 9.78
C ILE A 149 -5.15 -7.88 10.07
N LEU A 150 -6.07 -8.13 9.15
CA LEU A 150 -7.11 -9.16 9.30
C LEU A 150 -6.53 -10.56 9.31
N GLU A 151 -5.54 -10.85 8.44
CA GLU A 151 -4.81 -12.11 8.47
C GLU A 151 -4.14 -12.32 9.83
N ARG A 152 -3.49 -11.28 10.36
CA ARG A 152 -2.77 -11.35 11.61
C ARG A 152 -3.67 -11.49 12.84
N GLN A 153 -4.85 -10.88 12.81
CA GLN A 153 -5.80 -10.83 13.93
C GLN A 153 -7.00 -11.76 13.71
N SER A 154 -6.78 -12.95 13.16
CA SER A 154 -7.82 -13.93 12.83
C SER A 154 -8.74 -14.27 14.01
N SER A 155 -8.20 -14.37 15.24
CA SER A 155 -8.99 -14.64 16.46
C SER A 155 -9.92 -13.49 16.89
N LYS A 156 -9.68 -12.27 16.40
CA LYS A 156 -10.47 -11.06 16.70
C LYS A 156 -11.02 -10.43 15.41
N TYR A 157 -11.34 -11.27 14.43
CA TYR A 157 -11.68 -10.85 13.07
C TYR A 157 -12.75 -9.75 13.01
N ILE A 158 -13.92 -9.98 13.63
CA ILE A 158 -15.05 -9.04 13.56
C ILE A 158 -14.72 -7.68 14.17
N ARG A 159 -14.11 -7.66 15.36
CA ARG A 159 -13.69 -6.41 16.01
C ARG A 159 -12.66 -5.67 15.15
N THR A 160 -11.69 -6.40 14.60
CA THR A 160 -10.65 -5.83 13.74
C THR A 160 -11.23 -5.26 12.45
N LEU A 161 -12.18 -5.98 11.84
CA LEU A 161 -12.91 -5.54 10.65
C LEU A 161 -13.71 -4.27 10.92
N LEU A 162 -14.39 -4.17 12.06
CA LEU A 162 -15.13 -2.94 12.44
C LEU A 162 -14.20 -1.75 12.63
N ILE A 163 -13.04 -1.94 13.28
CA ILE A 163 -12.05 -0.88 13.46
C ILE A 163 -11.47 -0.46 12.10
N CYS A 164 -11.08 -1.42 11.26
CA CYS A 164 -10.57 -1.13 9.92
C CYS A 164 -11.63 -0.45 9.04
N GLY A 165 -12.87 -0.91 9.09
CA GLY A 165 -13.99 -0.31 8.36
C GLY A 165 -14.29 1.11 8.83
N PHE A 166 -14.18 1.39 10.13
CA PHE A 166 -14.29 2.74 10.66
C PHE A 166 -13.16 3.64 10.14
N VAL A 167 -11.90 3.22 10.33
CA VAL A 167 -10.72 4.03 10.01
C VAL A 167 -10.51 4.19 8.52
N PHE A 168 -10.54 3.11 7.74
CA PHE A 168 -10.22 3.13 6.31
C PHE A 168 -11.46 3.25 5.40
N GLY A 169 -12.67 3.18 5.95
CA GLY A 169 -13.93 3.31 5.19
C GLY A 169 -14.76 4.52 5.60
N LEU A 170 -15.23 4.55 6.85
CA LEU A 170 -16.14 5.59 7.32
C LEU A 170 -15.47 6.96 7.42
N MET A 171 -14.24 7.05 7.96
CA MET A 171 -13.54 8.33 8.09
C MET A 171 -13.24 9.02 6.74
N PRO A 172 -12.68 8.36 5.71
CA PRO A 172 -12.52 8.94 4.38
C PRO A 172 -13.84 9.41 3.76
N LEU A 173 -14.92 8.63 3.94
CA LEU A 173 -16.25 9.00 3.45
C LEU A 173 -16.75 10.28 4.12
N LEU A 174 -16.59 10.39 5.44
CA LEU A 174 -16.95 11.60 6.18
C LEU A 174 -16.12 12.80 5.76
N ILE A 175 -14.82 12.63 5.50
CA ILE A 175 -13.96 13.70 4.95
C ILE A 175 -14.49 14.19 3.60
N ILE A 176 -14.87 13.27 2.69
CA ILE A 176 -15.47 13.62 1.40
C ILE A 176 -16.76 14.40 1.58
N LEU A 177 -17.69 13.91 2.41
CA LEU A 177 -18.97 14.58 2.67
C LEU A 177 -18.75 15.98 3.25
N LEU A 178 -17.95 16.10 4.31
CA LEU A 178 -17.68 17.39 4.97
C LEU A 178 -17.06 18.41 4.01
N ARG A 179 -16.12 17.99 3.16
CA ARG A 179 -15.49 18.88 2.17
C ARG A 179 -16.37 19.19 0.95
N SER A 180 -17.40 18.39 0.70
CA SER A 180 -18.37 18.64 -0.38
C SER A 180 -19.51 19.57 0.05
N LEU A 181 -19.70 19.81 1.35
CA LEU A 181 -20.73 20.69 1.87
C LEU A 181 -20.29 22.18 1.74
N PRO A 182 -21.15 23.06 1.19
CA PRO A 182 -20.84 24.49 1.02
C PRO A 182 -20.79 25.28 2.34
N ILE A 183 -21.05 24.62 3.46
CA ILE A 183 -21.21 25.23 4.79
C ILE A 183 -19.84 25.46 5.46
N ALA A 184 -18.83 24.68 5.07
CA ALA A 184 -17.52 24.74 5.68
C ALA A 184 -16.63 25.73 4.90
N ASN A 185 -16.56 27.00 5.34
CA ASN A 185 -15.57 28.00 4.90
C ASN A 185 -14.16 27.62 5.37
N LEU A 186 -13.71 26.43 4.97
CA LEU A 186 -12.43 25.89 5.31
C LEU A 186 -11.41 26.37 4.27
N PRO A 187 -10.18 26.70 4.70
CA PRO A 187 -9.15 27.20 3.79
C PRO A 187 -8.93 26.22 2.63
N LEU A 188 -8.77 26.78 1.44
CA LEU A 188 -8.35 26.06 0.24
C LEU A 188 -6.85 26.30 0.08
N GLU A 189 -6.07 25.24 0.12
CA GLU A 189 -4.64 25.32 -0.11
C GLU A 189 -4.41 25.36 -1.63
N THR A 190 -4.02 26.51 -2.17
CA THR A 190 -3.93 26.75 -3.62
C THR A 190 -2.52 26.52 -4.15
N THR A 191 -2.05 25.27 -4.08
CA THR A 191 -0.77 24.88 -4.69
C THR A 191 -0.99 23.94 -5.89
N PRO A 192 -1.19 24.49 -7.10
CA PRO A 192 -1.60 23.72 -8.29
C PRO A 192 -0.62 22.61 -8.66
N ASN A 193 0.67 22.78 -8.36
CA ASN A 193 1.73 21.83 -8.72
C ASN A 193 1.62 20.48 -7.99
N TYR A 194 0.98 20.43 -6.81
CA TYR A 194 0.84 19.19 -6.06
C TYR A 194 -0.40 18.39 -6.49
N LEU A 195 -1.46 19.08 -6.93
CA LEU A 195 -2.69 18.43 -7.35
C LEU A 195 -2.52 17.68 -8.68
N SER A 196 -1.82 18.28 -9.65
CA SER A 196 -1.51 17.62 -10.93
C SER A 196 -0.65 16.38 -10.76
N ALA A 197 0.11 16.30 -9.66
CA ALA A 197 0.89 15.13 -9.33
C ALA A 197 0.02 14.00 -8.76
N PHE A 198 -1.18 14.28 -8.23
CA PHE A 198 -2.06 13.27 -7.64
C PHE A 198 -3.26 12.92 -8.53
N VAL A 199 -3.67 13.82 -9.41
CA VAL A 199 -4.94 13.72 -10.14
C VAL A 199 -4.68 13.55 -11.63
N ALA A 200 -5.27 12.49 -12.20
CA ALA A 200 -5.27 12.26 -13.64
C ALA A 200 -5.83 13.49 -14.38
N PRO A 201 -5.27 13.90 -15.53
CA PRO A 201 -5.74 15.09 -16.26
C PRO A 201 -7.24 15.11 -16.54
N ALA A 202 -7.83 13.94 -16.85
CA ALA A 202 -9.25 13.76 -17.09
C ALA A 202 -10.13 14.14 -15.88
N TRP A 203 -9.58 14.06 -14.66
CA TRP A 203 -10.34 14.25 -13.43
C TRP A 203 -10.23 15.66 -12.87
N GLN A 204 -9.24 16.46 -13.27
CA GLN A 204 -8.95 17.77 -12.66
C GLN A 204 -10.14 18.76 -12.65
N LYS A 205 -11.12 18.57 -13.53
CA LYS A 205 -12.33 19.40 -13.62
C LYS A 205 -13.50 18.91 -12.75
N LEU A 206 -13.39 17.73 -12.15
CA LEU A 206 -14.46 17.17 -11.30
C LEU A 206 -14.46 17.86 -9.94
N SER A 207 -15.63 18.31 -9.48
CA SER A 207 -15.79 18.97 -8.17
C SER A 207 -15.38 18.08 -6.98
N ILE A 208 -15.45 16.77 -7.15
CA ILE A 208 -15.12 15.78 -6.11
C ILE A 208 -13.61 15.56 -5.90
N VAL A 209 -12.77 16.05 -6.81
CA VAL A 209 -11.33 15.77 -6.79
C VAL A 209 -10.65 16.24 -5.52
N TYR A 210 -10.92 17.48 -5.10
CA TYR A 210 -10.31 18.03 -3.90
C TYR A 210 -10.78 17.29 -2.63
N PRO A 211 -12.10 17.04 -2.41
CA PRO A 211 -12.56 16.16 -1.34
C PRO A 211 -11.92 14.76 -1.37
N LEU A 212 -11.78 14.15 -2.55
CA LEU A 212 -11.15 12.85 -2.71
C LEU A 212 -9.66 12.88 -2.35
N PHE A 213 -8.95 13.95 -2.71
CA PHE A 213 -7.55 14.14 -2.34
C PHE A 213 -7.37 14.29 -0.82
N CYS A 214 -8.25 15.02 -0.14
CA CYS A 214 -8.26 15.08 1.33
C CYS A 214 -8.43 13.68 1.96
N ALA A 215 -9.38 12.90 1.45
CA ALA A 215 -9.63 11.55 1.92
C ALA A 215 -8.45 10.60 1.66
N ALA A 216 -7.83 10.69 0.48
CA ALA A 216 -6.64 9.91 0.15
C ALA A 216 -5.42 10.32 1.01
N THR A 217 -5.27 11.60 1.32
CA THR A 217 -4.22 12.10 2.23
C THR A 217 -4.40 11.53 3.63
N PHE A 218 -5.64 11.48 4.12
CA PHE A 218 -5.95 10.83 5.40
C PHE A 218 -5.65 9.31 5.36
N LEU A 219 -6.06 8.63 4.29
CA LEU A 219 -5.76 7.21 4.08
C LEU A 219 -4.24 6.94 4.10
N GLN A 220 -3.44 7.79 3.45
CA GLN A 220 -1.97 7.72 3.50
C GLN A 220 -1.45 7.82 4.93
N CYS A 221 -1.98 8.76 5.73
CA CYS A 221 -1.58 8.89 7.13
C CYS A 221 -1.90 7.62 7.93
N MET A 222 -3.08 7.01 7.72
CA MET A 222 -3.50 5.79 8.41
C MET A 222 -2.72 4.56 7.94
N HIS A 223 -2.40 4.49 6.64
CA HIS A 223 -1.52 3.48 6.07
C HIS A 223 -0.13 3.56 6.74
N TYR A 224 0.50 4.75 6.81
CA TYR A 224 1.78 4.94 7.51
C TYR A 224 1.70 4.60 8.98
N ALA A 225 0.63 5.00 9.68
CA ALA A 225 0.44 4.67 11.09
C ALA A 225 0.32 3.15 11.31
N ALA A 226 -0.37 2.44 10.42
CA ALA A 226 -0.49 0.99 10.47
C ALA A 226 0.86 0.31 10.21
N VAL A 227 1.57 0.68 9.15
CA VAL A 227 2.84 0.06 8.78
C VAL A 227 3.93 0.38 9.82
N ILE A 228 4.18 1.65 10.09
CA ILE A 228 5.27 2.09 10.99
C ILE A 228 4.93 1.73 12.44
N GLY A 229 3.66 1.85 12.84
CA GLY A 229 3.24 1.59 14.21
C GLY A 229 3.04 0.10 14.50
N LEU A 230 2.29 -0.62 13.68
CA LEU A 230 1.91 -2.01 13.93
C LEU A 230 2.88 -3.01 13.29
N PHE A 231 3.22 -2.88 12.00
CA PHE A 231 4.00 -3.91 11.31
C PHE A 231 5.45 -3.96 11.80
N SER A 232 5.99 -2.82 12.22
CA SER A 232 7.30 -2.73 12.90
C SER A 232 7.39 -3.62 14.15
N GLN A 233 6.28 -3.79 14.87
CA GLN A 233 6.18 -4.64 16.06
C GLN A 233 5.92 -6.11 15.73
N TRP A 234 5.44 -6.40 14.53
CA TRP A 234 5.12 -7.76 14.09
C TRP A 234 6.26 -8.45 13.33
N THR A 235 7.36 -7.74 13.09
CA THR A 235 8.53 -8.28 12.42
C THR A 235 9.27 -9.28 13.31
N TYR A 236 9.58 -10.46 12.78
CA TYR A 236 10.22 -11.54 13.53
C TYR A 236 11.76 -11.50 13.42
N PRO A 237 12.51 -11.40 14.53
CA PRO A 237 13.98 -11.29 14.50
C PRO A 237 14.69 -12.52 13.92
N ASN A 238 14.09 -13.71 14.07
CA ASN A 238 14.72 -15.00 13.71
C ASN A 238 13.99 -15.71 12.55
N SER A 239 13.17 -14.99 11.78
CA SER A 239 12.54 -15.55 10.59
C SER A 239 13.59 -15.75 9.49
N LYS A 240 13.43 -16.79 8.66
CA LYS A 240 14.22 -16.84 7.41
C LYS A 240 13.66 -15.78 6.48
N THR A 241 14.54 -14.92 5.99
CA THR A 241 14.22 -13.83 5.08
C THR A 241 15.01 -13.98 3.78
N LEU A 242 14.48 -13.46 2.69
CA LEU A 242 15.21 -13.34 1.43
C LEU A 242 16.35 -12.33 1.56
N LEU A 243 16.07 -11.19 2.20
CA LEU A 243 17.03 -10.11 2.35
C LEU A 243 17.64 -10.11 3.77
N PRO A 244 18.95 -9.78 3.88
CA PRO A 244 19.60 -9.62 5.18
C PRO A 244 19.27 -8.24 5.76
N TRP A 245 18.11 -8.10 6.40
CA TRP A 245 17.65 -6.83 7.00
C TRP A 245 18.53 -6.31 8.15
N GLY A 246 19.50 -7.10 8.63
CA GLY A 246 20.38 -6.76 9.74
C GLY A 246 19.65 -6.76 11.09
N SER A 247 20.33 -6.28 12.13
CA SER A 247 19.71 -6.15 13.45
C SER A 247 18.69 -5.00 13.46
N SER A 248 17.62 -5.14 14.25
CA SER A 248 16.57 -4.12 14.34
C SER A 248 17.11 -2.73 14.68
N LYS A 249 18.12 -2.65 15.56
CA LYS A 249 18.73 -1.36 15.95
C LYS A 249 19.38 -0.65 14.76
N TYR A 250 20.19 -1.38 13.98
CA TYR A 250 20.87 -0.79 12.81
C TYR A 250 19.87 -0.46 11.70
N PHE A 251 18.87 -1.32 11.49
CA PHE A 251 17.80 -1.08 10.53
C PHE A 251 17.08 0.25 10.80
N TYR A 252 16.59 0.47 12.02
CA TYR A 252 15.86 1.70 12.35
C TYR A 252 16.77 2.94 12.38
N CYS A 253 18.04 2.80 12.77
CA CYS A 253 19.01 3.89 12.70
C CYS A 253 19.26 4.33 11.25
N LEU A 254 19.55 3.38 10.36
CA LEU A 254 19.73 3.65 8.94
C LEU A 254 18.48 4.26 8.33
N LEU A 255 17.30 3.74 8.69
CA LEU A 255 16.03 4.27 8.21
C LEU A 255 15.82 5.72 8.62
N GLY A 256 16.17 6.08 9.87
CA GLY A 256 16.13 7.46 10.33
C GLY A 256 17.03 8.38 9.49
N VAL A 257 18.27 7.97 9.20
CA VAL A 257 19.20 8.73 8.36
C VAL A 257 18.65 8.91 6.94
N ILE A 258 18.12 7.84 6.34
CA ILE A 258 17.55 7.89 4.99
C ILE A 258 16.29 8.79 4.98
N SER A 259 15.41 8.69 5.97
CA SER A 259 14.22 9.57 6.09
C SER A 259 14.60 11.05 6.20
N VAL A 260 15.61 11.39 7.02
CA VAL A 260 16.08 12.78 7.12
C VAL A 260 16.66 13.25 5.78
N SER A 261 17.42 12.39 5.10
CA SER A 261 17.98 12.69 3.78
C SER A 261 16.88 12.92 2.73
N PHE A 262 15.83 12.10 2.75
CA PHE A 262 14.66 12.26 1.89
C PHE A 262 13.91 13.55 2.18
N LEU A 263 13.73 13.91 3.45
CA LEU A 263 13.11 15.17 3.84
C LEU A 263 13.87 16.38 3.26
N ILE A 264 15.20 16.38 3.37
CA ILE A 264 16.05 17.41 2.77
C ILE A 264 15.93 17.41 1.24
N ALA A 265 15.95 16.24 0.59
CA ALA A 265 15.79 16.14 -0.86
C ALA A 265 14.43 16.67 -1.36
N PHE A 266 13.34 16.40 -0.62
CA PHE A 266 12.01 16.92 -0.91
C PHE A 266 11.93 18.45 -0.80
N GLN A 267 12.69 19.07 0.12
CA GLN A 267 12.81 20.53 0.21
C GLN A 267 13.52 21.13 -1.02
N HIS A 268 14.48 20.41 -1.62
CA HIS A 268 15.19 20.86 -2.82
C HIS A 268 14.40 20.65 -4.12
N SER A 269 13.79 19.48 -4.30
CA SER A 269 13.01 19.17 -5.50
C SER A 269 11.94 18.13 -5.21
N PHE A 270 10.70 18.60 -5.05
CA PHE A 270 9.56 17.72 -4.81
C PHE A 270 9.34 16.73 -5.96
N VAL A 271 9.29 17.20 -7.20
CA VAL A 271 8.94 16.37 -8.37
C VAL A 271 9.96 15.25 -8.57
N LEU A 272 11.25 15.58 -8.55
CA LEU A 272 12.32 14.60 -8.78
C LEU A 272 12.41 13.60 -7.62
N THR A 273 12.39 14.08 -6.38
CA THR A 273 12.48 13.20 -5.19
C THR A 273 11.26 12.27 -5.12
N ARG A 274 10.07 12.77 -5.46
CA ARG A 274 8.86 11.93 -5.55
C ARG A 274 8.97 10.88 -6.64
N ALA A 275 9.59 11.19 -7.77
CA ALA A 275 9.81 10.22 -8.85
C ALA A 275 10.73 9.08 -8.39
N PHE A 276 11.85 9.40 -7.72
CA PHE A 276 12.74 8.39 -7.12
C PHE A 276 12.07 7.57 -6.02
N TYR A 277 11.36 8.23 -5.10
CA TYR A 277 10.51 7.56 -4.13
C TYR A 277 9.55 6.59 -4.83
N GLY A 278 8.97 7.02 -5.96
CA GLY A 278 8.09 6.22 -6.80
C GLY A 278 8.67 4.88 -7.23
N ILE A 279 9.98 4.74 -7.41
CA ILE A 279 10.60 3.44 -7.75
C ILE A 279 10.39 2.45 -6.61
N VAL A 280 10.81 2.85 -5.40
CA VAL A 280 10.72 2.02 -4.19
C VAL A 280 9.25 1.83 -3.77
N ALA A 281 8.44 2.86 -3.98
CA ALA A 281 7.01 2.81 -3.75
C ALA A 281 6.30 1.82 -4.68
N GLY A 282 6.67 1.80 -5.96
CA GLY A 282 6.15 0.83 -6.92
C GLY A 282 6.48 -0.60 -6.52
N ILE A 283 7.69 -0.85 -6.00
CA ILE A 283 8.13 -2.19 -5.60
C ILE A 283 7.20 -2.82 -4.56
N HIS A 284 6.93 -2.13 -3.44
CA HIS A 284 6.09 -2.69 -2.38
C HIS A 284 4.62 -2.75 -2.80
N ALA A 285 4.07 -1.67 -3.38
CA ALA A 285 2.67 -1.61 -3.77
C ALA A 285 2.29 -2.71 -4.77
N TRP A 286 3.15 -2.99 -5.76
CA TRP A 286 2.91 -4.06 -6.72
C TRP A 286 3.12 -5.46 -6.13
N LEU A 287 4.01 -5.62 -5.16
CA LEU A 287 4.22 -6.88 -4.46
C LEU A 287 3.01 -7.25 -3.57
N GLU A 288 2.34 -6.28 -2.98
CA GLU A 288 1.23 -6.51 -2.05
C GLU A 288 -0.01 -7.10 -2.73
N ILE A 289 -0.34 -6.65 -3.93
CA ILE A 289 -1.54 -7.10 -4.66
C ILE A 289 -1.58 -8.64 -4.78
N PRO A 290 -0.57 -9.32 -5.36
CA PRO A 290 -0.57 -10.78 -5.43
C PRO A 290 -0.52 -11.43 -4.05
N LEU A 291 0.19 -10.85 -3.07
CA LEU A 291 0.24 -11.39 -1.71
C LEU A 291 -1.14 -11.40 -1.04
N LEU A 292 -1.88 -10.30 -1.16
CA LEU A 292 -3.25 -10.17 -0.63
C LEU A 292 -4.21 -11.20 -1.26
N LEU A 293 -4.08 -11.45 -2.57
CA LEU A 293 -4.85 -12.49 -3.26
C LEU A 293 -4.55 -13.90 -2.74
N LEU A 294 -3.33 -14.13 -2.27
CA LEU A 294 -2.87 -15.43 -1.77
C LEU A 294 -3.17 -15.66 -0.28
N LEU A 295 -3.51 -14.62 0.50
CA LEU A 295 -3.81 -14.77 1.94
C LEU A 295 -4.92 -15.77 2.26
N PRO A 296 -6.06 -15.82 1.53
CA PRO A 296 -7.13 -16.77 1.84
C PRO A 296 -6.66 -18.24 1.75
N LEU A 297 -5.74 -18.54 0.83
CA LEU A 297 -5.17 -19.88 0.70
C LEU A 297 -4.32 -20.26 1.91
N GLN A 298 -3.58 -19.30 2.49
CA GLN A 298 -2.80 -19.55 3.71
C GLN A 298 -3.70 -19.79 4.92
N ALA A 299 -4.79 -19.03 5.06
CA ALA A 299 -5.75 -19.21 6.14
C ALA A 299 -6.38 -20.62 6.11
N ILE A 300 -6.69 -21.14 4.92
CA ILE A 300 -7.19 -22.51 4.76
C ILE A 300 -6.15 -23.54 5.22
N LYS A 301 -4.89 -23.40 4.80
CA LYS A 301 -3.81 -24.33 5.19
C LYS A 301 -3.58 -24.36 6.71
N GLN A 302 -3.62 -23.20 7.37
CA GLN A 302 -3.45 -23.11 8.82
C GLN A 302 -4.58 -23.83 9.58
N ASN A 303 -5.84 -23.63 9.18
CA ASN A 303 -6.98 -24.29 9.80
C ASN A 303 -6.97 -25.82 9.62
N THR A 304 -6.50 -26.32 8.47
CA THR A 304 -6.37 -27.78 8.27
C THR A 304 -5.27 -28.42 9.13
N ALA A 305 -4.20 -27.69 9.41
CA ALA A 305 -3.09 -28.19 10.21
C ALA A 305 -3.45 -28.32 11.71
N THR A 306 -4.20 -27.35 12.25
CA THR A 306 -4.63 -27.36 13.67
C THR A 306 -5.60 -28.50 13.97
N VAL A 307 -6.56 -28.76 13.06
CA VAL A 307 -7.52 -29.88 13.22
C VAL A 307 -6.81 -31.24 13.16
N GLY A 308 -5.79 -31.37 12.31
CA GLY A 308 -5.01 -32.62 12.20
C GLY A 308 -4.18 -32.94 13.45
N SER A 309 -3.64 -31.93 14.14
CA SER A 309 -2.87 -32.14 15.37
C SER A 309 -3.71 -32.56 16.57
N GLU A 310 -4.94 -32.03 16.70
CA GLU A 310 -5.84 -32.36 17.82
C GLU A 310 -6.31 -33.83 17.77
N ILE A 311 -6.55 -34.37 16.56
CA ILE A 311 -6.98 -35.77 16.37
C ILE A 311 -5.86 -36.76 16.71
N SER A 312 -4.59 -36.39 16.51
CA SER A 312 -3.44 -37.26 16.78
C SER A 312 -3.03 -37.36 18.25
N THR A 313 -3.58 -36.52 19.13
CA THR A 313 -3.27 -36.51 20.57
C THR A 313 -4.30 -37.24 21.44
N GLU A 314 -5.37 -37.76 20.85
CA GLU A 314 -6.44 -38.51 21.55
C GLU A 314 -6.42 -40.03 21.30
N GLY A 315 -5.36 -40.56 20.68
CA GLY A 315 -5.13 -42.00 20.48
C GLY A 315 -3.88 -42.50 21.20
#